data_AF-A0A842I8Y5-F1
#
_entry.id   AF-A0A842I8Y5-F1
#
_cell.length_a   1.000
_cell.length_b   1.000
_cell.length_c   1.000
_cell.angle_alpha   90.00
_cell.angle_beta   90.00
_cell.angle_gamma   90.00
#
_symmetry.space_group_name_H-M   'P 1'
#
loop_
_entity.id
_entity.type
_entity.pdbx_description
1 polymer ?
#
loop_
_entity_poly.entity_id
_entity_poly.type
_entity_poly.pdbx_seq_one_letter_code
_entity_poly.pdbx_strand_id
1 'polypeptide(L)'
;MTLRLAAALLALAALTPRSAAADCADVGLVLAIDASGSIDAVEFELQRQGYFAALTAQPVTLAFADAGTVEVAAVFWGDSSYKPQVVSWHRITSADDLTAFAKAMLELPREISGDTHIGTGIGAALAMFDLPGHCSYRRVIDLSGDGRASVEPRRASVISLPAARARAEHQGVTINALAITSEDEGLPDYYRDNLILGPDAFVLHVEGLETFGQAMTQKLMRELMSALPAPRPDRGRG
;
A
#
# COMPACT_ATOMS: atom_id res chain seq x y z
N MET A 1 -71.25 -27.09 -7.82
CA MET A 1 -70.71 -27.84 -8.98
C MET A 1 -69.58 -26.99 -9.56
N THR A 2 -68.34 -27.51 -9.41
CA THR A 2 -67.10 -27.23 -10.15
C THR A 2 -66.46 -25.82 -10.15
N LEU A 3 -65.41 -25.72 -9.33
CA LEU A 3 -64.17 -24.93 -9.49
C LEU A 3 -63.66 -24.86 -10.94
N ARG A 4 -63.13 -23.70 -11.36
CA ARG A 4 -61.98 -23.59 -12.27
C ARG A 4 -61.13 -22.36 -11.92
N LEU A 5 -60.19 -22.51 -10.98
CA LEU A 5 -59.04 -21.60 -10.88
C LEU A 5 -57.98 -22.09 -11.88
N ALA A 6 -57.74 -21.30 -12.92
CA ALA A 6 -56.63 -21.52 -13.83
C ALA A 6 -55.33 -21.04 -13.15
N ALA A 7 -54.46 -22.00 -12.83
CA ALA A 7 -53.14 -21.75 -12.28
C ALA A 7 -52.23 -21.18 -13.36
N ALA A 8 -51.91 -19.88 -13.26
CA ALA A 8 -50.78 -19.30 -13.97
C ALA A 8 -49.50 -19.59 -13.16
N LEU A 9 -48.77 -20.65 -13.52
CA LEU A 9 -47.41 -20.86 -13.04
C LEU A 9 -46.52 -19.72 -13.59
N LEU A 10 -46.23 -18.73 -12.75
CA LEU A 10 -45.09 -17.85 -12.97
C LEU A 10 -43.81 -18.69 -12.83
N ALA A 11 -43.19 -19.02 -13.96
CA ALA A 11 -41.82 -19.49 -14.00
C ALA A 11 -40.91 -18.31 -13.61
N LEU A 12 -40.68 -18.15 -12.30
CA LEU A 12 -39.68 -17.24 -11.77
C LEU A 12 -38.31 -17.88 -12.05
N ALA A 13 -37.78 -17.64 -13.25
CA ALA A 13 -36.38 -17.92 -13.56
C ALA A 13 -35.53 -17.14 -12.56
N ALA A 14 -35.00 -17.83 -11.56
CA ALA A 14 -34.04 -17.27 -10.63
C ALA A 14 -32.79 -16.88 -11.44
N LEU A 15 -32.69 -15.59 -11.79
CA LEU A 15 -31.39 -14.98 -12.09
C LEU A 15 -30.61 -15.00 -10.79
N THR A 16 -29.98 -16.13 -10.47
CA THR A 16 -28.92 -16.13 -9.47
C THR A 16 -27.85 -15.18 -9.98
N PRO A 17 -27.54 -14.08 -9.29
CA PRO A 17 -26.40 -13.26 -9.68
C PRO A 17 -25.19 -14.20 -9.65
N ARG A 18 -24.60 -14.45 -10.81
CA ARG A 18 -23.26 -15.03 -10.87
C ARG A 18 -22.41 -14.01 -10.14
N SER A 19 -22.04 -14.31 -8.89
CA SER A 19 -21.01 -13.55 -8.21
C SER A 19 -19.82 -13.61 -9.15
N ALA A 20 -19.57 -12.51 -9.87
CA ALA A 20 -18.29 -12.30 -10.48
C ALA A 20 -17.34 -12.34 -9.28
N ALA A 21 -16.66 -13.47 -9.10
CA ALA A 21 -15.57 -13.54 -8.14
C ALA A 21 -14.70 -12.33 -8.49
N ALA A 22 -14.60 -11.38 -7.55
CA ALA A 22 -13.76 -10.22 -7.76
C ALA A 22 -12.40 -10.74 -8.20
N ASP A 23 -11.93 -10.30 -9.36
CA ASP A 23 -10.68 -10.77 -9.93
C ASP A 23 -9.55 -10.16 -9.10
N CYS A 24 -9.28 -10.78 -7.95
CA CYS A 24 -8.32 -10.29 -6.98
C CYS A 24 -6.99 -10.02 -7.68
N ALA A 25 -6.40 -8.88 -7.37
CA ALA A 25 -5.08 -8.54 -7.86
C ALA A 25 -4.06 -9.60 -7.40
N ASP A 26 -3.05 -9.84 -8.22
CA ASP A 26 -1.91 -10.66 -7.83
C ASP A 26 -1.16 -10.00 -6.68
N VAL A 27 -1.02 -8.67 -6.75
CA VAL A 27 -0.40 -7.85 -5.71
C VAL A 27 -1.29 -6.66 -5.37
N GLY A 28 -1.55 -6.46 -4.08
CA GLY A 28 -2.03 -5.20 -3.54
C GLY A 28 -0.88 -4.50 -2.83
N LEU A 29 -0.48 -3.35 -3.36
CA LEU A 29 0.66 -2.56 -2.90
C LEU A 29 0.18 -1.24 -2.31
N VAL A 30 0.47 -0.99 -1.03
CA VAL A 30 0.21 0.31 -0.41
C VAL A 30 1.53 1.02 -0.18
N LEU A 31 1.72 2.17 -0.83
CA LEU A 31 2.83 3.09 -0.55
C LEU A 31 2.49 3.87 0.73
N ALA A 32 3.16 3.57 1.84
CA ALA A 32 2.98 4.24 3.12
C ALA A 32 4.08 5.29 3.32
N ILE A 33 3.75 6.56 3.12
CA ILE A 33 4.70 7.64 2.90
C ILE A 33 4.73 8.57 4.11
N ASP A 34 5.89 8.71 4.72
CA ASP A 34 6.11 9.68 5.79
C ASP A 34 5.95 11.11 5.27
N ALA A 35 5.08 11.87 5.92
CA ALA A 35 4.83 13.29 5.73
C ALA A 35 4.86 14.02 7.09
N SER A 36 5.53 13.43 8.10
CA SER A 36 5.75 14.02 9.42
C SER A 36 6.60 15.29 9.34
N GLY A 37 6.63 16.06 10.43
CA GLY A 37 7.23 17.38 10.49
C GLY A 37 8.76 17.43 10.37
N SER A 38 9.45 16.28 10.43
CA SER A 38 10.88 16.19 10.14
C SER A 38 11.18 16.42 8.66
N ILE A 39 10.25 16.05 7.77
CA ILE A 39 10.34 16.30 6.34
C ILE A 39 9.80 17.71 6.06
N ASP A 40 10.64 18.61 5.57
CA ASP A 40 10.21 19.97 5.24
C ASP A 40 9.41 20.06 3.92
N ALA A 41 9.00 21.27 3.50
CA ALA A 41 8.20 21.44 2.29
C ALA A 41 8.97 21.16 1.00
N VAL A 42 10.27 21.48 0.96
CA VAL A 42 11.15 21.24 -0.20
C VAL A 42 11.45 19.76 -0.30
N GLU A 43 11.79 19.13 0.82
CA GLU A 43 12.03 17.70 0.95
C GLU A 43 10.79 16.89 0.55
N PHE A 44 9.62 17.27 1.05
CA PHE A 44 8.38 16.59 0.68
C PHE A 44 8.11 16.66 -0.83
N GLU A 45 8.38 17.81 -1.46
CA GLU A 45 8.24 17.94 -2.92
C GLU A 45 9.25 17.05 -3.67
N LEU A 46 10.52 17.03 -3.24
CA LEU A 46 11.53 16.13 -3.81
C LEU A 46 11.14 14.66 -3.66
N GLN A 47 10.60 14.26 -2.52
CA GLN A 47 10.13 12.90 -2.27
C GLN A 47 9.02 12.52 -3.26
N ARG A 48 8.05 13.41 -3.48
CA ARG A 48 6.94 13.17 -4.43
C ARG A 48 7.40 13.11 -5.87
N GLN A 49 8.31 14.00 -6.26
CA GLN A 49 8.94 13.95 -7.58
C GLN A 49 9.75 12.66 -7.76
N GLY A 50 10.42 12.19 -6.70
CA GLY A 50 11.12 10.91 -6.70
C GLY A 50 10.17 9.72 -6.87
N TYR A 51 9.01 9.73 -6.21
CA TYR A 51 7.94 8.74 -6.46
C TYR A 51 7.44 8.78 -7.90
N PHE A 52 7.18 9.97 -8.44
CA PHE A 52 6.76 10.12 -9.84
C PHE A 52 7.81 9.56 -10.81
N ALA A 53 9.07 9.93 -10.62
CA ALA A 53 10.18 9.46 -11.43
C ALA A 53 10.33 7.93 -11.35
N ALA A 54 10.19 7.34 -10.15
CA ALA A 54 10.29 5.90 -9.97
C ALA A 54 9.12 5.13 -10.60
N LEU A 55 7.87 5.57 -10.36
CA LEU A 55 6.67 4.92 -10.89
C LEU A 55 6.58 4.98 -12.41
N THR A 56 7.20 5.98 -13.03
CA THR A 56 7.24 6.15 -14.50
C THR A 56 8.53 5.61 -15.14
N ALA A 57 9.46 5.08 -14.35
CA ALA A 57 10.69 4.49 -14.85
C ALA A 57 10.41 3.17 -15.58
N GLN A 58 11.05 2.96 -16.74
CA GLN A 58 10.86 1.75 -17.54
C GLN A 58 11.06 0.44 -16.75
N PRO A 59 12.09 0.29 -15.88
CA PRO A 59 12.25 -0.93 -15.08
C PRO A 59 11.06 -1.22 -14.15
N VAL A 60 10.44 -0.19 -13.58
CA VAL A 60 9.26 -0.33 -12.71
C VAL A 60 8.04 -0.70 -13.53
N THR A 61 7.80 -0.04 -14.67
CA THR A 61 6.72 -0.42 -15.59
C THR A 61 6.80 -1.90 -16.00
N LEU A 62 8.02 -2.40 -16.30
CA LEU A 62 8.24 -3.82 -16.60
C LEU A 62 7.97 -4.72 -15.38
N ALA A 63 8.43 -4.32 -14.19
CA ALA A 63 8.17 -5.09 -12.97
C ALA A 63 6.68 -5.18 -12.63
N PHE A 64 5.90 -4.12 -12.85
CA PHE A 64 4.44 -4.14 -12.71
C PHE A 64 3.79 -5.10 -13.71
N ALA A 65 4.24 -5.10 -14.97
CA ALA A 65 3.74 -6.01 -15.99
C ALA A 65 4.05 -7.49 -15.66
N ASP A 66 5.26 -7.77 -15.17
CA ASP A 66 5.70 -9.12 -14.82
C ASP A 66 5.01 -9.65 -13.54
N ALA A 67 4.61 -8.76 -12.63
CA ALA A 67 3.90 -9.12 -11.40
C ALA A 67 2.43 -9.55 -11.62
N GLY A 68 1.92 -9.44 -12.86
CA GLY A 68 0.52 -9.72 -13.19
C GLY A 68 -0.37 -8.50 -12.94
N THR A 69 -1.52 -8.71 -12.31
CA THR A 69 -2.39 -7.57 -11.97
C THR A 69 -1.99 -6.97 -10.63
N VAL A 70 -1.62 -5.69 -10.62
CA VAL A 70 -1.29 -4.95 -9.40
C VAL A 70 -2.35 -3.90 -9.12
N GLU A 71 -2.87 -3.87 -7.89
CA GLU A 71 -3.58 -2.71 -7.36
C GLU A 71 -2.62 -1.92 -6.47
N VAL A 72 -2.54 -0.61 -6.69
CA VAL A 72 -1.66 0.29 -5.92
C VAL A 72 -2.47 1.41 -5.27
N ALA A 73 -2.16 1.72 -4.02
CA ALA A 73 -2.70 2.86 -3.29
C ALA A 73 -1.56 3.60 -2.57
N ALA A 74 -1.80 4.84 -2.17
CA ALA A 74 -0.85 5.58 -1.34
C ALA A 74 -1.54 6.15 -0.10
N VAL A 75 -0.82 6.12 1.02
CA VAL A 75 -1.22 6.69 2.30
C VAL A 75 -0.08 7.58 2.77
N PHE A 76 -0.36 8.86 2.96
CA PHE A 76 0.56 9.80 3.60
C PHE A 76 0.20 9.87 5.09
N TRP A 77 1.21 9.83 5.97
CA TRP A 77 1.02 9.77 7.42
C TRP A 77 2.06 10.63 8.17
N GLY A 78 1.80 10.91 9.44
CA GLY A 78 2.64 11.76 10.31
C GLY A 78 2.07 11.74 11.72
N ASP A 79 1.77 12.90 12.32
CA ASP A 79 1.14 12.94 13.63
C ASP A 79 -0.29 12.38 13.56
N SER A 80 -0.64 11.49 14.50
CA SER A 80 -1.99 10.91 14.66
C SER A 80 -3.12 11.93 14.86
N SER A 81 -2.78 13.18 15.15
CA SER A 81 -3.71 14.32 15.24
C SER A 81 -4.23 14.75 13.86
N TYR A 82 -3.50 14.41 12.78
CA TYR A 82 -3.95 14.58 11.40
C TYR A 82 -4.60 13.30 10.89
N LYS A 83 -5.58 13.48 9.99
CA LYS A 83 -6.10 12.33 9.23
C LYS A 83 -5.08 11.93 8.17
N PRO A 84 -4.76 10.63 8.02
CA PRO A 84 -3.96 10.17 6.89
C PRO A 84 -4.60 10.58 5.56
N GLN A 85 -3.79 11.06 4.64
CA GLN A 85 -4.25 11.43 3.31
C GLN A 85 -4.06 10.24 2.37
N VAL A 86 -5.04 10.00 1.51
CA VAL A 86 -5.12 8.76 0.73
C VAL A 86 -5.26 9.07 -0.75
N VAL A 87 -4.42 8.43 -1.57
CA VAL A 87 -4.72 8.20 -2.99
C VAL A 87 -5.34 6.81 -3.09
N SER A 88 -6.59 6.74 -3.53
CA SER A 88 -7.36 5.50 -3.60
C SER A 88 -6.70 4.48 -4.54
N TRP A 89 -7.11 3.21 -4.41
CA TRP A 89 -6.65 2.12 -5.26
C TRP A 89 -6.77 2.42 -6.75
N HIS A 90 -5.67 2.19 -7.46
CA HIS A 90 -5.59 2.16 -8.92
C HIS A 90 -5.20 0.75 -9.35
N ARG A 91 -5.98 0.17 -10.26
CA ARG A 91 -5.64 -1.10 -10.90
C ARG A 91 -4.73 -0.82 -12.07
N ILE A 92 -3.51 -1.33 -12.01
CA ILE A 92 -2.46 -1.06 -12.99
C ILE A 92 -2.47 -2.18 -14.04
N THR A 93 -2.78 -1.80 -15.27
CA THR A 93 -2.76 -2.69 -16.45
C THR A 93 -1.85 -2.18 -17.57
N SER A 94 -1.34 -0.95 -17.42
CA SER A 94 -0.52 -0.26 -18.42
C SER A 94 0.40 0.78 -17.78
N ALA A 95 1.37 1.29 -18.56
CA ALA A 95 2.23 2.40 -18.16
C ALA A 95 1.44 3.72 -17.94
N ASP A 96 0.34 3.89 -18.67
CA ASP A 96 -0.53 5.06 -18.53
C ASP A 96 -1.26 5.06 -17.18
N ASP A 97 -1.67 3.88 -16.69
CA ASP A 97 -2.27 3.72 -15.36
C ASP A 97 -1.27 4.12 -14.25
N LEU A 98 -0.01 3.68 -14.37
CA LEU A 98 1.06 4.09 -13.44
C LEU A 98 1.30 5.59 -13.46
N THR A 99 1.33 6.17 -14.66
CA THR A 99 1.50 7.62 -14.82
C THR A 99 0.32 8.38 -14.20
N ALA A 100 -0.91 7.89 -14.37
CA ALA A 100 -2.10 8.49 -13.75
C ALA A 100 -2.04 8.42 -12.21
N PHE A 101 -1.67 7.27 -11.65
CA PHE A 101 -1.49 7.10 -10.21
C PHE A 101 -0.39 8.04 -9.66
N ALA A 102 0.76 8.09 -10.34
CA ALA A 102 1.86 8.97 -9.97
C ALA A 102 1.46 10.46 -10.00
N LYS A 103 0.66 10.90 -10.99
CA LYS A 103 0.11 12.27 -11.03
C LYS A 103 -0.84 12.54 -9.87
N ALA A 104 -1.73 11.61 -9.55
CA ALA A 104 -2.63 11.75 -8.41
C ALA A 104 -1.85 11.93 -7.09
N MET A 105 -0.71 11.25 -6.95
CA MET A 105 0.20 11.46 -5.83
C MET A 105 0.87 12.83 -5.83
N LEU A 106 1.19 13.43 -6.97
CA LEU A 106 1.76 14.79 -7.04
C LEU A 106 0.72 15.87 -6.68
N GLU A 107 -0.52 15.69 -7.13
CA GLU A 107 -1.58 16.72 -7.04
C GLU A 107 -2.23 16.85 -5.65
N LEU A 108 -2.06 15.85 -4.78
CA LEU A 108 -2.65 15.85 -3.44
C LEU A 108 -1.97 16.89 -2.53
N PRO A 109 -2.61 17.95 -2.01
CA PRO A 109 -1.91 18.93 -1.14
C PRO A 109 -1.39 18.28 0.15
N ARG A 110 -0.26 18.75 0.72
CA ARG A 110 0.20 18.26 2.04
C ARG A 110 -0.66 18.86 3.15
N GLU A 111 -1.31 18.02 3.93
CA GLU A 111 -2.12 18.43 5.10
C GLU A 111 -1.66 17.75 6.41
N ILE A 112 -0.48 17.13 6.39
CA ILE A 112 0.09 16.35 7.50
C ILE A 112 1.41 16.97 7.95
N SER A 113 1.65 16.95 9.26
CA SER A 113 2.90 17.36 9.90
C SER A 113 3.04 16.68 11.28
N GLY A 114 3.97 17.16 12.12
CA GLY A 114 4.14 16.75 13.52
C GLY A 114 4.96 15.47 13.71
N ASP A 115 4.69 14.71 14.77
CA ASP A 115 5.41 13.51 15.18
C ASP A 115 5.39 12.35 14.16
N THR A 116 6.40 11.48 14.21
CA THR A 116 6.55 10.32 13.32
C THR A 116 5.81 9.08 13.88
N HIS A 117 4.48 9.06 13.80
CA HIS A 117 3.67 7.94 14.30
C HIS A 117 3.54 6.78 13.30
N ILE A 118 4.66 6.08 13.04
CA ILE A 118 4.77 4.96 12.06
C ILE A 118 3.67 3.91 12.24
N GLY A 119 3.34 3.52 13.46
CA GLY A 119 2.28 2.52 13.72
C GLY A 119 0.90 2.98 13.25
N THR A 120 0.60 4.28 13.33
CA THR A 120 -0.61 4.88 12.78
C THR A 120 -0.58 4.83 11.24
N GLY A 121 0.57 5.11 10.63
CA GLY A 121 0.77 4.98 9.18
C GLY A 121 0.52 3.55 8.66
N ILE A 122 1.10 2.55 9.33
CA ILE A 122 0.84 1.13 9.03
C ILE A 122 -0.65 0.81 9.24
N GLY A 123 -1.26 1.28 10.32
CA GLY A 123 -2.68 1.06 10.59
C GLY A 123 -3.58 1.58 9.46
N ALA A 124 -3.27 2.78 8.94
CA ALA A 124 -3.97 3.36 7.79
C ALA A 124 -3.73 2.57 6.49
N ALA A 125 -2.50 2.10 6.26
CA ALA A 125 -2.19 1.24 5.12
C ALA A 125 -2.91 -0.12 5.19
N LEU A 126 -2.99 -0.73 6.37
CA LEU A 126 -3.76 -1.97 6.59
C LEU A 126 -5.25 -1.78 6.32
N ALA A 127 -5.81 -0.62 6.71
CA ALA A 127 -7.21 -0.29 6.46
C ALA A 127 -7.54 -0.21 4.96
N MET A 128 -6.57 0.09 4.09
CA MET A 128 -6.79 0.08 2.62
C MET A 128 -7.13 -1.32 2.10
N PHE A 129 -6.55 -2.38 2.68
CA PHE A 129 -6.85 -3.78 2.31
C PHE A 129 -8.22 -4.26 2.81
N ASP A 130 -8.79 -3.58 3.80
CA ASP A 130 -10.11 -3.88 4.37
C ASP A 130 -11.25 -3.15 3.60
N LEU A 131 -10.93 -2.30 2.62
CA LEU A 131 -11.92 -1.57 1.83
C LEU A 131 -12.75 -2.51 0.92
N PRO A 132 -14.08 -2.33 0.84
CA PRO A 132 -14.92 -3.15 -0.03
C PRO A 132 -14.51 -3.05 -1.50
N GLY A 133 -14.60 -4.16 -2.23
CA GLY A 133 -14.31 -4.21 -3.66
C GLY A 133 -12.84 -4.41 -4.02
N HIS A 134 -11.94 -4.41 -3.03
CA HIS A 134 -10.53 -4.67 -3.22
C HIS A 134 -10.15 -6.01 -2.62
N CYS A 135 -9.41 -6.81 -3.38
CA CYS A 135 -8.78 -8.02 -2.86
C CYS A 135 -7.50 -8.30 -3.63
N SER A 136 -6.51 -8.83 -2.93
CA SER A 136 -5.26 -9.27 -3.51
C SER A 136 -4.75 -10.54 -2.86
N TYR A 137 -4.02 -11.34 -3.63
CA TYR A 137 -3.39 -12.56 -3.14
C TYR A 137 -2.15 -12.23 -2.31
N ARG A 138 -1.28 -11.34 -2.80
CA ARG A 138 -0.11 -10.83 -2.07
C ARG A 138 -0.38 -9.40 -1.60
N ARG A 139 -0.15 -9.11 -0.32
CA ARG A 139 -0.38 -7.80 0.31
C ARG A 139 0.91 -7.23 0.82
N VAL A 140 1.26 -6.04 0.35
CA VAL A 140 2.55 -5.40 0.62
C VAL A 140 2.32 -3.96 1.07
N ILE A 141 2.96 -3.58 2.17
CA ILE A 141 3.13 -2.19 2.59
C ILE A 141 4.58 -1.81 2.27
N ASP A 142 4.72 -0.87 1.34
CA ASP A 142 5.98 -0.21 0.99
C ASP A 142 6.08 1.07 1.82
N LEU A 143 6.82 1.04 2.93
CA LEU A 143 7.00 2.20 3.80
C LEU A 143 8.25 3.00 3.42
N SER A 144 8.17 4.33 3.37
CA SER A 144 9.34 5.21 3.32
C SER A 144 9.26 6.28 4.39
N GLY A 145 10.37 6.57 5.07
CA GLY A 145 10.45 7.64 6.06
C GLY A 145 11.88 7.95 6.51
N ASP A 146 12.03 9.06 7.23
CA ASP A 146 13.29 9.63 7.72
C ASP A 146 13.43 9.52 9.25
N GLY A 147 12.38 9.08 9.94
CA GLY A 147 12.33 9.05 11.40
C GLY A 147 12.13 7.67 12.01
N ARG A 148 12.59 7.53 13.27
CA ARG A 148 12.17 6.46 14.18
C ARG A 148 10.75 6.74 14.67
N ALA A 149 10.04 5.73 15.16
CA ALA A 149 8.69 5.93 15.68
C ALA A 149 8.72 6.80 16.94
N SER A 150 7.92 7.87 16.97
CA SER A 150 7.73 8.68 18.16
C SER A 150 7.13 7.84 19.30
N VAL A 151 7.67 8.00 20.51
CA VAL A 151 7.24 7.27 21.70
C VAL A 151 6.34 8.15 22.55
N GLU A 152 5.02 8.00 22.39
CA GLU A 152 4.03 8.80 23.12
C GLU A 152 2.98 7.90 23.82
N PRO A 153 3.27 7.43 25.04
CA PRO A 153 2.41 6.46 25.73
C PRO A 153 1.06 7.01 26.19
N ARG A 154 0.74 8.29 25.94
CA ARG A 154 -0.44 8.97 26.53
C ARG A 154 -1.41 9.62 25.53
N ARG A 155 -1.17 9.58 24.21
CA ARG A 155 -2.18 9.97 23.22
C ARG A 155 -3.10 8.79 22.92
N ALA A 156 -4.39 8.95 23.18
CA ALA A 156 -5.39 7.88 23.05
C ALA A 156 -5.60 7.36 21.61
N SER A 157 -5.14 8.11 20.59
CA SER A 157 -5.36 7.80 19.17
C SER A 157 -4.11 7.28 18.45
N VAL A 158 -2.99 7.05 19.15
CA VAL A 158 -1.75 6.57 18.53
C VAL A 158 -1.76 5.03 18.50
N ILE A 159 -1.60 4.46 17.31
CA ILE A 159 -1.33 3.03 17.18
C ILE A 159 0.18 2.82 17.35
N SER A 160 0.57 2.06 18.38
CA SER A 160 1.98 1.73 18.59
C SER A 160 2.54 0.88 17.43
N LEU A 161 3.82 1.08 17.09
CA LEU A 161 4.50 0.28 16.05
C LEU A 161 4.41 -1.24 16.32
N PRO A 162 4.67 -1.76 17.54
CA PRO A 162 4.51 -3.19 17.81
C PRO A 162 3.08 -3.71 17.57
N ALA A 163 2.05 -2.94 17.94
CA ALA A 163 0.67 -3.33 17.73
C ALA A 163 0.29 -3.35 16.24
N ALA A 164 0.74 -2.36 15.47
CA ALA A 164 0.52 -2.31 14.03
C ALA A 164 1.22 -3.47 13.31
N ARG A 165 2.46 -3.77 13.71
CA ARG A 165 3.25 -4.89 13.18
C ARG A 165 2.58 -6.24 13.49
N ALA A 166 2.10 -6.46 14.72
CA ALA A 166 1.36 -7.67 15.08
C ALA A 166 0.06 -7.83 14.26
N ARG A 167 -0.65 -6.72 13.98
CA ARG A 167 -1.83 -6.76 13.10
C ARG A 167 -1.47 -7.15 11.67
N ALA A 168 -0.41 -6.56 11.11
CA ALA A 168 0.06 -6.90 9.77
C ALA A 168 0.44 -8.39 9.67
N GLU A 169 1.10 -8.94 10.69
CA GLU A 169 1.47 -10.35 10.76
C GLU A 169 0.25 -11.26 10.73
N HIS A 170 -0.75 -10.97 11.58
CA HIS A 170 -2.00 -11.70 11.62
C HIS A 170 -2.77 -11.64 10.28
N GLN A 171 -2.63 -10.55 9.52
CA GLN A 171 -3.26 -10.39 8.20
C GLN A 171 -2.40 -10.95 7.04
N GLY A 172 -1.22 -11.50 7.30
CA GLY A 172 -0.31 -11.99 6.27
C GLY A 172 0.24 -10.89 5.35
N VAL A 173 0.36 -9.66 5.86
CA VAL A 173 0.86 -8.50 5.10
C VAL A 173 2.37 -8.37 5.29
N THR A 174 3.09 -8.22 4.18
CA THR A 174 4.54 -7.93 4.20
C THR A 174 4.77 -6.43 4.36
N ILE A 175 5.73 -6.04 5.19
CA ILE A 175 6.16 -4.64 5.37
C ILE A 175 7.63 -4.54 4.99
N ASN A 176 7.91 -3.70 3.99
CA ASN A 176 9.25 -3.39 3.51
C ASN A 176 9.52 -1.89 3.64
N ALA A 177 10.77 -1.50 3.84
CA ALA A 177 11.10 -0.12 4.19
C ALA A 177 12.19 0.52 3.30
N LEU A 178 12.04 1.82 3.05
CA LEU A 178 13.09 2.72 2.57
C LEU A 178 13.40 3.71 3.69
N ALA A 179 14.60 3.59 4.27
CA ALA A 179 15.10 4.54 5.25
C ALA A 179 15.78 5.72 4.54
N ILE A 180 15.32 6.94 4.81
CA ILE A 180 16.01 8.17 4.41
C ILE A 180 16.96 8.54 5.56
N THR A 181 18.26 8.47 5.32
CA THR A 181 19.27 8.49 6.39
C THR A 181 20.01 9.81 6.53
N SER A 182 19.42 10.91 6.06
CA SER A 182 20.01 12.26 6.14
C SER A 182 20.26 12.68 7.59
N GLU A 183 19.33 12.33 8.49
CA GLU A 183 19.38 12.73 9.92
C GLU A 183 19.77 11.57 10.87
N ASP A 184 19.58 10.31 10.47
CA ASP A 184 19.86 9.13 11.30
C ASP A 184 20.45 7.98 10.45
N GLU A 185 21.78 7.86 10.44
CA GLU A 185 22.49 6.75 9.79
C GLU A 185 22.11 5.36 10.35
N GLY A 186 21.63 5.30 11.60
CA GLY A 186 21.19 4.07 12.26
C GLY A 186 19.75 3.67 11.94
N LEU A 187 19.01 4.49 11.18
CA LEU A 187 17.61 4.22 10.83
C LEU A 187 17.39 2.87 10.11
N PRO A 188 18.28 2.40 9.21
CA PRO A 188 18.10 1.11 8.56
C PRO A 188 18.14 -0.07 9.54
N ASP A 189 18.98 0.00 10.58
CA ASP A 189 19.04 -1.01 11.64
C ASP A 189 17.76 -0.97 12.47
N TYR A 190 17.31 0.24 12.85
CA TYR A 190 16.04 0.42 13.56
C TYR A 190 14.85 -0.15 12.79
N TYR A 191 14.75 0.09 11.48
CA TYR A 191 13.68 -0.48 10.64
C TYR A 191 13.79 -2.00 10.50
N ARG A 192 15.00 -2.56 10.45
CA ARG A 192 15.20 -4.01 10.43
C ARG A 192 14.68 -4.68 11.71
N ASP A 193 14.95 -4.06 12.86
CA ASP A 193 14.62 -4.64 14.16
C ASP A 193 13.16 -4.43 14.57
N ASN A 194 12.56 -3.29 14.18
CA ASN A 194 11.28 -2.84 14.74
C ASN A 194 10.13 -2.75 13.72
N LEU A 195 10.43 -2.58 12.43
CA LEU A 195 9.42 -2.23 11.42
C LEU A 195 9.11 -3.40 10.48
N ILE A 196 10.11 -3.89 9.75
CA ILE A 196 9.86 -4.82 8.65
C ILE A 196 9.29 -6.15 9.15
N LEU A 197 8.56 -6.81 8.26
CA LEU A 197 7.80 -8.00 8.58
C LEU A 197 7.50 -8.80 7.31
N GLY A 198 7.53 -10.12 7.42
CA GLY A 198 7.15 -11.04 6.36
C GLY A 198 8.33 -11.78 5.74
N PRO A 199 8.05 -12.81 4.92
CA PRO A 199 9.10 -13.54 4.22
C PRO A 199 9.82 -12.62 3.24
N ASP A 200 11.15 -12.72 3.21
CA ASP A 200 12.05 -11.90 2.37
C ASP A 200 11.90 -10.38 2.56
N ALA A 201 11.32 -9.97 3.69
CA ALA A 201 11.17 -8.56 4.03
C ALA A 201 12.51 -7.85 4.14
N PHE A 202 12.54 -6.57 3.79
CA PHE A 202 13.79 -5.86 3.63
C PHE A 202 13.74 -4.37 3.90
N VAL A 203 14.94 -3.84 4.16
CA VAL A 203 15.20 -2.41 4.24
C VAL A 203 16.18 -2.03 3.13
N LEU A 204 15.83 -1.02 2.34
CA LEU A 204 16.79 -0.24 1.56
C LEU A 204 17.04 1.09 2.28
N HIS A 205 18.12 1.77 1.93
CA HIS A 205 18.41 3.11 2.44
C HIS A 205 18.80 4.06 1.30
N VAL A 206 18.61 5.35 1.56
CA VAL A 206 19.08 6.44 0.70
C VAL A 206 19.55 7.58 1.61
N GLU A 207 20.70 8.17 1.30
CA GLU A 207 21.29 9.22 2.15
C GLU A 207 20.49 10.52 2.15
N GLY A 208 19.76 10.80 1.05
CA GLY A 208 19.01 12.03 0.88
C GLY A 208 18.01 11.95 -0.27
N LEU A 209 17.20 12.99 -0.40
CA LEU A 209 16.07 12.99 -1.32
C LEU A 209 16.45 13.20 -2.79
N GLU A 210 17.68 13.66 -3.06
CA GLU A 210 18.23 13.87 -4.40
C GLU A 210 18.31 12.58 -5.21
N THR A 211 18.58 11.45 -4.54
CA THR A 211 18.67 10.12 -5.17
C THR A 211 17.49 9.21 -4.81
N PHE A 212 16.47 9.74 -4.12
CA PHE A 212 15.30 9.00 -3.68
C PHE A 212 14.59 8.28 -4.83
N GLY A 213 14.42 8.92 -5.99
CA GLY A 213 13.78 8.29 -7.15
C GLY A 213 14.51 7.03 -7.66
N GLN A 214 15.84 7.00 -7.57
CA GLN A 214 16.63 5.83 -7.93
C GLN A 214 16.47 4.71 -6.90
N ALA A 215 16.55 5.05 -5.60
CA ALA A 215 16.33 4.09 -4.52
C ALA A 215 14.90 3.51 -4.55
N MET A 216 13.90 4.35 -4.80
CA MET A 216 12.50 3.94 -4.93
C MET A 216 12.26 3.07 -6.17
N THR A 217 12.96 3.32 -7.28
CA THR A 217 12.94 2.45 -8.46
C THR A 217 13.43 1.05 -8.09
N GLN A 218 14.58 0.94 -7.41
CA GLN A 218 15.11 -0.35 -6.94
C GLN A 218 14.17 -1.04 -5.95
N LYS A 219 13.55 -0.25 -5.06
CA LYS A 219 12.59 -0.75 -4.09
C LYS A 219 11.38 -1.36 -4.78
N LEU A 220 10.67 -0.60 -5.62
CA LEU A 220 9.47 -1.05 -6.33
C LEU A 220 9.74 -2.29 -7.19
N MET A 221 10.88 -2.36 -7.87
CA MET A 221 11.29 -3.57 -8.59
C MET A 221 11.37 -4.76 -7.64
N ARG A 222 12.05 -4.60 -6.50
CA ARG A 222 12.18 -5.67 -5.51
C ARG A 222 10.86 -6.07 -4.85
N GLU A 223 9.97 -5.12 -4.58
CA GLU A 223 8.62 -5.40 -4.07
C GLU A 223 7.84 -6.35 -4.99
N LEU A 224 7.93 -6.10 -6.29
CA LEU A 224 7.14 -6.77 -7.31
C LEU A 224 7.76 -8.10 -7.76
N MET A 225 9.09 -8.22 -7.73
CA MET A 225 9.81 -9.43 -8.11
C MET A 225 9.79 -10.55 -7.04
N SER A 226 9.34 -10.28 -5.80
CA SER A 226 9.33 -11.30 -4.75
C SER A 226 8.44 -12.51 -5.14
N ALA A 227 9.10 -13.67 -5.25
CA ALA A 227 8.64 -14.85 -5.98
C ALA A 227 7.70 -15.78 -5.18
N LEU A 228 7.07 -15.32 -4.11
CA LEU A 228 6.07 -16.11 -3.38
C LEU A 228 4.68 -15.83 -3.96
N PRO A 229 4.17 -16.64 -4.91
CA PRO A 229 2.75 -16.62 -5.21
C PRO A 229 2.01 -17.00 -3.94
N ALA A 230 1.15 -16.11 -3.44
CA ALA A 230 0.16 -16.54 -2.47
C ALA A 230 -0.68 -17.67 -3.11
N PRO A 231 -1.10 -18.69 -2.33
CA PRO A 231 -1.84 -19.83 -2.88
C PRO A 231 -3.07 -19.34 -3.64
N ARG A 232 -3.03 -19.37 -4.98
CA ARG A 232 -4.22 -19.09 -5.78
C ARG A 232 -5.14 -20.30 -5.61
N PRO A 233 -6.42 -20.12 -5.21
CA PRO A 233 -7.39 -21.20 -5.33
C PRO A 233 -7.46 -21.58 -6.82
N ASP A 234 -7.30 -22.87 -7.10
CA ASP A 234 -7.26 -23.40 -8.47
C ASP A 234 -8.48 -22.88 -9.24
N ARG A 235 -8.22 -22.10 -10.30
CA ARG A 235 -9.28 -21.75 -11.26
C ARG A 235 -9.53 -23.02 -12.06
N GLY A 236 -10.34 -23.91 -11.49
CA GLY A 236 -10.80 -25.11 -12.15
C GLY A 236 -11.24 -24.75 -13.57
N ARG A 237 -10.55 -25.31 -14.56
CA ARG A 237 -11.00 -25.29 -15.94
C ARG A 237 -12.30 -26.10 -15.99
N GLY A 238 -13.42 -25.39 -15.87
CA GLY A 238 -14.73 -25.88 -16.31
C GLY A 238 -14.87 -25.69 -17.80
#